data_AF-A0A078ADV9-F1
#
_entry.id   AF-A0A078ADV9-F1
#
_cell.length_a   1.000
_cell.length_b   1.000
_cell.length_c   1.000
_cell.angle_alpha   90.00
_cell.angle_beta   90.00
_cell.angle_gamma   90.00
#
_symmetry.space_group_name_H-M   'P 1'
#
loop_
_entity.id
_entity.type
_entity.pdbx_description
1 polymer ?
#
loop_
_entity_poly.entity_id
_entity_poly.type
_entity_poly.pdbx_seq_one_letter_code
_entity_poly.pdbx_strand_id
1 'polypeptide(L)'
;MPLKSPQITNISLQAPLQHIFMSIEKYTHLQVLNTPKAPHCYVYTDVEVFNYNYYVWTTGFVLGLQFTHLDVGFLKHFTLDWKEMKKWPWYLWALFISLIAIIGFIFSYLYHLYSTIQLFNIYIGIFAGIISLVWLRGKMLGKNYELHIHHYFLGLTMCSIVCYQNVFFSLVHSIFNGIMIEGGCRWGYQSLWELKKTPGCTNERSHLTLLKFAQSKGRYANYQTTIGQVSSQSQIIPTDDQQVELIQDNSAINQSFNYVYEDTKDSKTLS
;
A
#
# COMPACT_ATOMS: atom_id res chain seq x y z
N MET A 1 13.13 -6.06 39.14
CA MET A 1 11.91 -5.26 39.42
C MET A 1 10.72 -6.21 39.39
N PRO A 2 9.82 -6.18 40.38
CA PRO A 2 8.63 -7.02 40.37
C PRO A 2 7.65 -6.56 39.29
N LEU A 3 7.14 -7.50 38.48
CA LEU A 3 6.13 -7.25 37.46
C LEU A 3 4.80 -6.87 38.13
N LYS A 4 4.30 -5.67 37.80
CA LYS A 4 3.04 -5.14 38.32
C LYS A 4 1.88 -5.92 37.70
N SER A 5 0.93 -6.37 38.52
CA SER A 5 -0.24 -7.12 38.06
C SER A 5 -1.09 -6.29 37.08
N PRO A 6 -1.63 -6.90 36.00
CA PRO A 6 -2.42 -6.17 35.02
C PRO A 6 -3.72 -5.63 35.63
N GLN A 7 -4.01 -4.35 35.37
CA GLN A 7 -5.27 -3.72 35.77
C GLN A 7 -6.34 -3.89 34.68
N ILE A 8 -7.54 -4.31 35.09
CA ILE A 8 -8.73 -4.37 34.23
C ILE A 8 -9.27 -2.95 34.09
N THR A 9 -9.37 -2.43 32.87
CA THR A 9 -9.96 -1.11 32.59
C THR A 9 -11.30 -1.27 31.89
N ASN A 10 -12.38 -0.71 32.46
CA ASN A 10 -13.68 -0.62 31.79
C ASN A 10 -13.58 0.31 30.57
N ILE A 11 -13.97 -0.19 29.40
CA ILE A 11 -13.89 0.55 28.14
C ILE A 11 -15.20 1.34 27.98
N SER A 12 -15.10 2.67 27.99
CA SER A 12 -16.23 3.55 27.67
C SER A 12 -16.44 3.59 26.16
N LEU A 13 -17.65 3.26 25.69
CA LEU A 13 -18.07 3.35 24.28
C LEU A 13 -18.12 4.79 23.73
N GLN A 14 -17.95 5.79 24.61
CA GLN A 14 -17.90 7.21 24.23
C GLN A 14 -16.46 7.75 24.12
N ALA A 15 -15.45 6.88 24.27
CA ALA A 15 -14.06 7.31 24.24
C ALA A 15 -13.59 7.71 22.82
N PRO A 16 -12.62 8.63 22.69
CA PRO A 16 -12.06 9.03 21.41
C PRO A 16 -11.61 7.83 20.56
N LEU A 17 -11.61 7.95 19.23
CA LEU A 17 -11.24 6.88 18.28
C LEU A 17 -9.94 6.15 18.67
N GLN A 18 -8.99 6.85 19.29
CA GLN A 18 -7.75 6.31 19.84
C GLN A 18 -7.95 5.21 20.91
N HIS A 19 -8.94 5.36 21.79
CA HIS A 19 -9.31 4.34 22.78
C HIS A 19 -10.04 3.15 22.13
N ILE A 20 -10.74 3.37 21.01
CA ILE A 20 -11.37 2.30 20.23
C ILE A 20 -10.28 1.43 19.59
N PHE A 21 -9.24 2.03 19.00
CA PHE A 21 -8.11 1.26 18.46
C PHE A 21 -7.32 0.51 19.54
N MET A 22 -7.09 1.11 20.72
CA MET A 22 -6.51 0.39 21.87
C MET A 22 -7.43 -0.71 22.43
N SER A 23 -8.75 -0.64 22.21
CA SER A 23 -9.70 -1.67 22.62
C SER A 23 -9.79 -2.84 21.65
N ILE A 24 -9.55 -2.60 20.35
CA ILE A 24 -9.47 -3.64 19.32
C ILE A 24 -8.25 -4.55 19.58
N GLU A 25 -7.19 -4.01 20.19
CA GLU A 25 -6.04 -4.79 20.70
C GLU A 25 -6.40 -5.75 21.87
N LYS A 26 -7.58 -5.62 22.49
CA LYS A 26 -7.94 -6.29 23.76
C LYS A 26 -8.98 -7.41 23.66
N TYR A 27 -9.47 -7.78 22.49
CA TYR A 27 -10.50 -8.83 22.35
C TYR A 27 -9.95 -10.10 21.68
N THR A 28 -9.61 -11.11 22.50
CA THR A 28 -9.32 -12.48 22.03
C THR A 28 -10.42 -13.43 22.52
N HIS A 29 -11.20 -13.98 21.59
CA HIS A 29 -12.49 -14.63 21.86
C HIS A 29 -12.52 -16.17 21.67
N LEU A 30 -11.39 -16.86 21.84
CA LEU A 30 -11.37 -18.33 21.84
C LEU A 30 -11.45 -18.89 23.26
N GLN A 31 -12.64 -18.87 23.85
CA GLN A 31 -13.01 -19.79 24.94
C GLN A 31 -14.44 -20.29 24.73
N VAL A 32 -14.63 -21.12 23.72
CA VAL A 32 -15.78 -22.03 23.66
C VAL A 32 -15.33 -23.34 24.31
N LEU A 33 -15.83 -23.53 25.53
CA LEU A 33 -16.12 -24.77 26.25
C LEU A 33 -15.22 -25.31 27.36
N ASN A 34 -13.90 -25.05 27.50
CA ASN A 34 -13.16 -25.54 28.69
C ASN A 34 -11.77 -24.89 28.88
N THR A 35 -11.68 -23.57 29.09
CA THR A 35 -10.40 -22.93 29.42
C THR A 35 -10.54 -21.97 30.61
N PRO A 36 -9.48 -21.79 31.42
CA PRO A 36 -9.53 -21.09 32.71
C PRO A 36 -10.04 -19.64 32.56
N LYS A 37 -10.72 -19.15 33.61
CA LYS A 37 -11.60 -17.94 33.69
C LYS A 37 -11.11 -16.59 33.10
N ALA A 38 -9.92 -16.49 32.53
CA ALA A 38 -9.55 -15.39 31.65
C ALA A 38 -8.42 -15.84 30.72
N PRO A 39 -8.56 -15.73 29.38
CA PRO A 39 -7.37 -15.72 28.54
C PRO A 39 -6.53 -14.50 28.98
N HIS A 40 -5.32 -14.75 29.46
CA HIS A 40 -4.41 -13.68 29.84
C HIS A 40 -4.10 -12.86 28.58
N CYS A 41 -4.74 -11.69 28.43
CA CYS A 41 -4.37 -10.74 27.40
C CYS A 41 -2.90 -10.38 27.62
N TYR A 42 -2.05 -10.80 26.70
CA TYR A 42 -0.64 -10.46 26.75
C TYR A 42 -0.49 -8.99 26.40
N VAL A 43 -0.19 -8.17 27.40
CA VAL A 43 0.17 -6.77 27.18
C VAL A 43 1.63 -6.76 26.79
N TYR A 44 1.88 -6.40 25.53
CA TYR A 44 3.25 -6.25 25.03
C TYR A 44 3.99 -5.18 25.84
N THR A 45 5.23 -5.46 26.17
CA THR A 45 6.15 -4.46 26.73
C THR A 45 6.57 -3.47 25.65
N ASP A 46 6.97 -2.25 26.04
CA ASP A 46 7.45 -1.22 25.09
C ASP A 46 8.60 -1.74 24.21
N VAL A 47 9.46 -2.59 24.79
CA VAL A 47 10.58 -3.23 24.08
C VAL A 47 10.09 -4.20 23.01
N GLU A 48 9.05 -4.98 23.29
CA GLU A 48 8.46 -5.89 22.29
C GLU A 48 7.75 -5.12 21.18
N VAL A 49 6.97 -4.10 21.54
CA VAL A 49 6.32 -3.21 20.56
C VAL A 49 7.38 -2.57 19.65
N PHE A 50 8.47 -2.06 20.23
CA PHE A 50 9.59 -1.53 19.47
C PHE A 50 10.21 -2.60 18.56
N ASN A 51 10.46 -3.81 19.07
CA ASN A 51 11.06 -4.87 18.28
C ASN A 51 10.16 -5.33 17.11
N TYR A 52 8.86 -5.43 17.33
CA TYR A 52 7.91 -5.81 16.28
C TYR A 52 7.76 -4.73 15.22
N ASN A 53 7.52 -3.49 15.64
CA ASN A 53 7.26 -2.40 14.71
C ASN A 53 8.53 -1.88 14.03
N TYR A 54 9.68 -1.95 14.70
CA TYR A 54 10.91 -1.43 14.14
C TYR A 54 11.75 -2.51 13.47
N TYR A 55 12.07 -3.62 14.15
CA TYR A 55 12.94 -4.63 13.52
C TYR A 55 12.16 -5.56 12.59
N VAL A 56 11.11 -6.22 13.08
CA VAL A 56 10.39 -7.23 12.28
C VAL A 56 9.70 -6.56 11.09
N TRP A 57 8.93 -5.51 11.34
CA TRP A 57 8.18 -4.82 10.30
C TRP A 57 9.11 -4.10 9.33
N THR A 58 10.12 -3.32 9.76
CA THR A 58 11.02 -2.64 8.80
C THR A 58 11.79 -3.65 7.95
N THR A 59 12.25 -4.76 8.53
CA THR A 59 12.94 -5.80 7.77
C THR A 59 12.04 -6.38 6.69
N GLY A 60 10.81 -6.78 7.04
CA GLY A 60 9.87 -7.30 6.04
C GLY A 60 9.47 -6.26 5.01
N PHE A 61 9.30 -5.00 5.41
CA PHE A 61 9.04 -3.88 4.50
C PHE A 61 10.16 -3.68 3.48
N VAL A 62 11.42 -3.62 3.94
CA VAL A 62 12.59 -3.51 3.06
C VAL A 62 12.68 -4.70 2.11
N LEU A 63 12.41 -5.92 2.59
CA LEU A 63 12.34 -7.11 1.72
C LEU A 63 11.24 -6.97 0.66
N GLY A 64 10.06 -6.48 1.05
CA GLY A 64 8.96 -6.19 0.14
C GLY A 64 9.32 -5.15 -0.94
N LEU A 65 10.09 -4.11 -0.58
CA LEU A 65 10.60 -3.12 -1.53
C LEU A 65 11.57 -3.71 -2.57
N GLN A 66 12.16 -4.88 -2.31
CA GLN A 66 13.03 -5.56 -3.26
C GLN A 66 12.29 -6.53 -4.19
N PHE A 67 10.97 -6.65 -4.08
CA PHE A 67 10.19 -7.68 -4.79
C PHE A 67 10.46 -7.73 -6.31
N THR A 68 10.59 -6.58 -6.96
CA THR A 68 10.79 -6.52 -8.42
C THR A 68 12.24 -6.64 -8.83
N HIS A 69 13.16 -6.45 -7.90
CA HIS A 69 14.56 -6.79 -8.08
C HIS A 69 14.78 -8.31 -8.01
N LEU A 70 13.80 -9.07 -7.50
CA LEU A 70 13.80 -10.53 -7.60
C LEU A 70 13.51 -11.01 -9.03
N ASP A 71 13.02 -10.16 -9.95
CA ASP A 71 12.78 -10.50 -11.35
C ASP A 71 14.09 -10.55 -12.19
N VAL A 72 15.12 -11.21 -11.63
CA VAL A 72 16.44 -11.38 -12.24
C VAL A 72 16.89 -12.84 -12.10
N GLY A 73 17.81 -13.26 -12.98
CA GLY A 73 18.36 -14.61 -12.96
C GLY A 73 17.29 -15.70 -13.16
N PHE A 74 17.20 -16.66 -12.24
CA PHE A 74 16.30 -17.81 -12.36
C PHE A 74 14.80 -17.46 -12.23
N LEU A 75 14.48 -16.29 -11.67
CA LEU A 75 13.12 -15.80 -11.47
C LEU A 75 12.61 -14.91 -12.61
N LYS A 76 13.46 -14.54 -13.58
CA LYS A 76 13.13 -13.66 -14.72
C LYS A 76 11.91 -14.10 -15.54
N HIS A 77 11.53 -15.36 -15.44
CA HIS A 77 10.43 -15.97 -16.19
C HIS A 77 9.19 -16.22 -15.33
N PHE A 78 9.15 -15.71 -14.09
CA PHE A 78 8.02 -15.89 -13.18
C PHE A 78 6.87 -14.94 -13.53
N THR A 79 6.30 -15.12 -14.72
CA THR A 79 5.15 -14.36 -15.22
C THR A 79 3.88 -15.20 -15.12
N LEU A 80 2.84 -14.65 -14.48
CA LEU A 80 1.53 -15.30 -14.31
C LEU A 80 0.65 -15.18 -15.58
N ASP A 81 1.19 -15.58 -16.73
CA ASP A 81 0.42 -15.78 -17.97
C ASP A 81 0.33 -17.28 -18.23
N TRP A 82 -0.88 -17.80 -18.42
CA TRP A 82 -1.10 -19.23 -18.70
C TRP A 82 -0.25 -19.78 -19.86
N LYS A 83 -0.02 -18.99 -20.91
CA LYS A 83 0.82 -19.37 -22.06
C LYS A 83 2.30 -19.48 -21.68
N GLU A 84 2.77 -18.62 -20.78
CA GLU A 84 4.15 -18.63 -20.29
C GLU A 84 4.36 -19.67 -19.19
N MET A 85 3.39 -19.84 -18.29
CA MET A 85 3.42 -20.84 -17.21
C MET A 85 3.57 -22.27 -17.75
N LYS A 86 2.98 -22.58 -18.92
CA LYS A 86 3.17 -23.88 -19.57
C LYS A 86 4.61 -24.18 -19.97
N LYS A 87 5.44 -23.15 -20.16
CA LYS A 87 6.85 -23.26 -20.53
C LYS A 87 7.77 -23.26 -19.31
N TRP A 88 7.21 -23.15 -18.09
CA TRP A 88 8.00 -23.07 -16.89
C TRP A 88 8.77 -24.37 -16.61
N PRO A 89 10.04 -24.28 -16.22
CA PRO A 89 10.74 -25.42 -15.64
C PRO A 89 10.10 -25.80 -14.29
N TRP A 90 10.32 -27.05 -13.86
CA TRP A 90 9.69 -27.63 -12.67
C TRP A 90 9.91 -26.80 -11.38
N TYR A 91 11.04 -26.11 -11.25
CA TYR A 91 11.36 -25.32 -10.05
C TYR A 91 10.46 -24.07 -9.91
N LEU A 92 10.03 -23.45 -11.01
CA LEU A 92 9.07 -22.33 -10.95
C LEU A 92 7.68 -22.82 -10.55
N TRP A 93 7.29 -24.03 -10.96
CA TRP A 93 6.07 -24.67 -10.49
C TRP A 93 6.12 -24.97 -8.98
N ALA A 94 7.25 -25.48 -8.49
CA ALA A 94 7.45 -25.70 -7.06
C ALA A 94 7.35 -24.39 -6.26
N LEU A 95 7.98 -23.31 -6.75
CA LEU A 95 7.87 -21.97 -6.16
C LEU A 95 6.43 -21.46 -6.17
N PHE A 96 5.72 -21.57 -7.29
CA PHE A 96 4.33 -21.16 -7.42
C PHE A 96 3.40 -21.91 -6.46
N ILE A 97 3.54 -23.24 -6.39
CA ILE A 97 2.76 -24.06 -5.46
C ILE A 97 3.06 -23.68 -4.01
N SER A 98 4.33 -23.44 -3.67
CA SER A 98 4.73 -22.97 -2.34
C SER A 98 4.10 -21.61 -2.00
N LEU A 99 4.11 -20.67 -2.94
CA LEU A 99 3.47 -19.36 -2.77
C LEU A 99 1.96 -19.48 -2.55
N ILE A 100 1.26 -20.29 -3.36
CA ILE A 100 -0.17 -20.55 -3.20
C ILE A 100 -0.47 -21.23 -1.87
N ALA A 101 0.36 -22.17 -1.43
CA ALA A 101 0.21 -22.84 -0.14
C ALA A 101 0.38 -21.87 1.04
N ILE A 102 1.38 -20.97 0.99
CA ILE A 102 1.60 -19.94 2.02
C ILE A 102 0.42 -18.97 2.07
N ILE A 103 -0.05 -18.48 0.91
CA ILE A 103 -1.21 -17.60 0.82
C ILE A 103 -2.46 -18.32 1.36
N GLY A 104 -2.70 -19.57 0.96
CA GLY A 104 -3.79 -20.40 1.45
C GLY A 104 -3.75 -20.59 2.96
N PHE A 105 -2.57 -20.90 3.52
CA PHE A 105 -2.37 -21.01 4.97
C PHE A 105 -2.72 -19.71 5.70
N ILE A 106 -2.23 -18.56 5.21
CA ILE A 106 -2.54 -17.25 5.79
C ILE A 106 -4.06 -17.01 5.78
N PHE A 107 -4.73 -17.24 4.64
CA PHE A 107 -6.17 -17.06 4.53
C PHE A 107 -6.96 -18.02 5.42
N SER A 108 -6.58 -19.29 5.50
CA SER A 108 -7.23 -20.27 6.38
C SER A 108 -7.08 -19.91 7.85
N TYR A 109 -5.91 -19.42 8.26
CA TYR A 109 -5.69 -18.97 9.63
C TYR A 109 -6.48 -17.69 9.96
N LEU A 110 -6.46 -16.70 9.06
CA LEU A 110 -7.26 -15.47 9.23
C LEU A 110 -8.76 -15.77 9.21
N TYR A 111 -9.21 -16.70 8.37
CA TYR A 111 -10.58 -17.22 8.40
C TYR A 111 -10.93 -17.78 9.78
N HIS A 112 -10.10 -18.67 10.32
CA HIS A 112 -10.33 -19.26 11.64
C HIS A 112 -10.43 -18.19 12.75
N LEU A 113 -9.51 -17.22 12.76
CA LEU A 113 -9.54 -16.10 13.69
C LEU A 113 -10.81 -15.25 13.54
N TYR A 114 -11.12 -14.82 12.32
CA TYR A 114 -12.24 -13.92 12.03
C TYR A 114 -13.61 -14.56 12.19
N SER A 115 -13.73 -15.86 11.90
CA SER A 115 -14.95 -16.61 12.17
C SER A 115 -15.22 -16.72 13.66
N THR A 116 -14.17 -16.88 14.47
CA THR A 116 -14.35 -16.97 15.92
C THR A 116 -14.87 -15.66 16.53
N ILE A 117 -14.40 -14.53 16.04
CA ILE A 117 -14.87 -13.21 16.50
C ILE A 117 -16.10 -12.69 15.75
N GLN A 118 -16.71 -13.50 14.87
CA GLN A 118 -17.88 -13.17 14.05
C GLN A 118 -17.73 -11.95 13.13
N LEU A 119 -16.51 -11.43 12.94
CA LEU A 119 -16.24 -10.32 12.01
C LEU A 119 -16.09 -10.81 10.56
N PHE A 120 -15.86 -12.09 10.35
CA PHE A 120 -15.60 -12.64 9.01
C PHE A 120 -16.68 -12.30 7.98
N ASN A 121 -17.96 -12.36 8.39
CA ASN A 121 -19.08 -12.05 7.50
C ASN A 121 -19.09 -10.57 7.07
N ILE A 122 -18.63 -9.66 7.94
CA ILE A 122 -18.50 -8.24 7.61
C ILE A 122 -17.42 -8.05 6.54
N TYR A 123 -16.25 -8.68 6.72
CA TYR A 123 -15.18 -8.65 5.72
C TYR A 123 -15.64 -9.24 4.38
N ILE A 124 -16.31 -10.39 4.38
CA ILE A 124 -16.91 -10.95 3.16
C ILE A 124 -17.85 -9.93 2.51
N GLY A 125 -18.73 -9.30 3.28
CA GLY A 125 -19.67 -8.30 2.75
C GLY A 125 -18.95 -7.13 2.07
N ILE A 126 -17.90 -6.60 2.70
CA ILE A 126 -17.09 -5.51 2.14
C ILE A 126 -16.40 -5.95 0.84
N PHE A 127 -15.73 -7.11 0.84
CA PHE A 127 -15.05 -7.62 -0.35
C PHE A 127 -16.03 -7.93 -1.49
N ALA A 128 -17.17 -8.56 -1.18
CA ALA A 128 -18.22 -8.81 -2.15
C ALA A 128 -18.77 -7.50 -2.73
N GLY A 129 -18.92 -6.46 -1.91
CA GLY A 129 -19.29 -5.12 -2.34
C GLY A 129 -18.27 -4.51 -3.32
N ILE A 130 -16.98 -4.54 -2.97
CA ILE A 130 -15.90 -4.03 -3.83
C ILE A 130 -15.85 -4.80 -5.16
N ILE A 131 -15.91 -6.13 -5.13
CA ILE A 131 -15.92 -6.97 -6.34
C ILE A 131 -17.14 -6.65 -7.20
N SER A 132 -18.31 -6.47 -6.58
CA SER A 132 -19.55 -6.12 -7.29
C SER A 132 -19.45 -4.75 -7.97
N LEU A 133 -18.84 -3.77 -7.31
CA LEU A 133 -18.61 -2.44 -7.88
C LEU A 133 -17.62 -2.48 -9.05
N VAL A 134 -16.52 -3.23 -8.91
CA VAL A 134 -15.54 -3.46 -10.00
C VAL A 134 -16.22 -4.13 -11.18
N TRP A 135 -17.01 -5.18 -10.93
CA TRP A 135 -17.74 -5.89 -11.98
C TRP A 135 -18.78 -4.99 -12.68
N LEU A 136 -19.57 -4.23 -11.92
CA LEU A 136 -20.58 -3.31 -12.45
C LEU A 136 -19.92 -2.22 -13.29
N ARG A 137 -18.82 -1.63 -12.80
CA ARG A 137 -18.04 -0.65 -13.55
C ARG A 137 -17.51 -1.23 -14.86
N GLY A 138 -16.98 -2.45 -14.83
CA GLY A 138 -16.55 -3.17 -16.03
C GLY A 138 -17.68 -3.39 -17.04
N LYS A 139 -18.89 -3.70 -16.58
CA LYS A 139 -20.08 -3.79 -17.44
C LYS A 139 -20.45 -2.46 -18.08
N MET A 140 -20.40 -1.36 -17.32
CA MET A 140 -20.72 -0.01 -17.83
C MET A 140 -19.71 0.48 -18.89
N LEU A 141 -18.43 0.16 -18.74
CA LEU A 141 -17.39 0.55 -19.70
C LEU A 141 -17.49 -0.19 -21.05
N GLY A 142 -18.16 -1.34 -21.09
CA GLY A 142 -18.38 -2.12 -22.30
C GLY A 142 -17.19 -3.01 -22.71
N LYS A 143 -17.31 -3.67 -23.88
CA LYS A 143 -16.41 -4.76 -24.30
C LYS A 143 -15.00 -4.31 -24.73
N ASN A 144 -14.78 -3.00 -24.88
CA ASN A 144 -13.52 -2.43 -25.36
C ASN A 144 -12.48 -2.28 -24.26
N TYR A 145 -12.87 -2.47 -23.00
CA TYR A 145 -11.98 -2.39 -21.85
C TYR A 145 -11.60 -3.79 -21.35
N GLU A 146 -10.40 -3.91 -20.81
CA GLU A 146 -9.88 -5.06 -20.09
C GLU A 146 -9.50 -4.68 -18.67
N LEU A 147 -9.71 -5.60 -17.73
CA LEU A 147 -9.36 -5.41 -16.33
C LEU A 147 -7.90 -5.79 -16.14
N HIS A 148 -7.06 -4.82 -15.78
CA HIS A 148 -5.66 -5.02 -15.44
C HIS A 148 -5.48 -4.84 -13.94
N ILE A 149 -5.24 -5.94 -13.23
CA ILE A 149 -4.97 -5.90 -11.79
C ILE A 149 -3.46 -5.89 -11.60
N HIS A 150 -2.93 -4.80 -11.07
CA HIS A 150 -1.53 -4.71 -10.66
C HIS A 150 -1.31 -5.41 -9.31
N HIS A 151 -0.11 -5.93 -9.08
CA HIS A 151 0.26 -6.61 -7.84
C HIS A 151 0.18 -5.70 -6.59
N TYR A 152 0.20 -4.38 -6.72
CA TYR A 152 -0.05 -3.49 -5.56
C TYR A 152 -1.46 -3.69 -4.97
N PHE A 153 -2.45 -4.17 -5.76
CA PHE A 153 -3.77 -4.55 -5.24
C PHE A 153 -3.70 -5.76 -4.31
N LEU A 154 -2.79 -6.71 -4.58
CA LEU A 154 -2.53 -7.82 -3.67
C LEU A 154 -1.99 -7.29 -2.34
N GLY A 155 -1.01 -6.39 -2.40
CA GLY A 155 -0.46 -5.72 -1.22
C GLY A 155 -1.53 -4.99 -0.40
N LEU A 156 -2.38 -4.18 -1.05
CA LEU A 156 -3.49 -3.46 -0.42
C LEU A 156 -4.50 -4.41 0.23
N THR A 157 -4.86 -5.49 -0.47
CA THR A 157 -5.80 -6.50 0.03
C THR A 157 -5.24 -7.20 1.27
N MET A 158 -3.99 -7.63 1.21
CA MET A 158 -3.33 -8.28 2.35
C MET A 158 -3.20 -7.34 3.54
N CYS A 159 -2.81 -6.07 3.34
CA CYS A 159 -2.75 -5.10 4.44
C CYS A 159 -4.13 -4.82 5.06
N SER A 160 -5.20 -4.83 4.26
CA SER A 160 -6.57 -4.62 4.75
C SER A 160 -7.12 -5.79 5.56
N ILE A 161 -6.62 -7.01 5.32
CA ILE A 161 -7.09 -8.22 6.01
C ILE A 161 -6.18 -8.57 7.18
N VAL A 162 -4.88 -8.28 7.13
CA VAL A 162 -3.93 -8.63 8.18
C VAL A 162 -3.91 -7.51 9.24
N CYS A 163 -4.87 -7.56 10.16
CA CYS A 163 -5.00 -6.59 11.25
C CYS A 163 -4.54 -7.14 12.61
N TYR A 164 -4.04 -8.39 12.64
CA TYR A 164 -3.64 -9.05 13.89
C TYR A 164 -2.15 -8.86 14.18
N GLN A 165 -1.83 -8.38 15.38
CA GLN A 165 -0.48 -8.05 15.80
C GLN A 165 0.21 -9.27 16.42
N ASN A 166 0.92 -10.02 15.58
CA ASN A 166 1.90 -11.02 16.00
C ASN A 166 3.11 -10.98 15.06
N VAL A 167 4.25 -11.56 15.45
CA VAL A 167 5.50 -11.54 14.66
C VAL A 167 5.28 -11.93 13.20
N PHE A 168 4.59 -13.05 12.97
CA PHE A 168 4.38 -13.60 11.65
C PHE A 168 3.55 -12.65 10.78
N PHE A 169 2.43 -12.13 11.30
CA PHE A 169 1.55 -11.23 10.58
C PHE A 169 2.11 -9.83 10.44
N SER A 170 2.88 -9.33 11.39
CA SER A 170 3.65 -8.09 11.23
C SER A 170 4.64 -8.23 10.09
N LEU A 171 5.34 -9.37 9.99
CA LEU A 171 6.25 -9.65 8.87
C LEU A 171 5.48 -9.73 7.54
N VAL A 172 4.41 -10.53 7.47
CA VAL A 172 3.57 -10.66 6.26
C VAL A 172 3.01 -9.29 5.84
N HIS A 173 2.40 -8.55 6.75
CA HIS A 173 1.84 -7.22 6.50
C HIS A 173 2.92 -6.28 5.96
N SER A 174 4.11 -6.25 6.59
CA SER A 174 5.20 -5.39 6.14
C SER A 174 5.72 -5.73 4.75
N ILE A 175 5.87 -7.02 4.41
CA ILE A 175 6.28 -7.47 3.06
C ILE A 175 5.25 -7.01 2.03
N PHE A 176 3.96 -7.27 2.26
CA PHE A 176 2.90 -6.88 1.33
C PHE A 176 2.75 -5.36 1.20
N ASN A 177 3.00 -4.61 2.28
CA ASN A 177 3.06 -3.16 2.24
C ASN A 177 4.25 -2.68 1.39
N GLY A 178 5.44 -3.27 1.58
CA GLY A 178 6.60 -3.00 0.73
C GLY A 178 6.33 -3.27 -0.75
N ILE A 179 5.71 -4.41 -1.09
CA ILE A 179 5.28 -4.74 -2.46
C ILE A 179 4.28 -3.71 -3.00
N MET A 180 3.33 -3.26 -2.18
CA MET A 180 2.35 -2.25 -2.57
C MET A 180 3.01 -0.91 -2.89
N ILE A 181 3.92 -0.43 -2.04
CA ILE A 181 4.62 0.84 -2.20
C ILE A 181 5.57 0.78 -3.39
N GLU A 182 6.40 -0.26 -3.49
CA GLU A 182 7.29 -0.46 -4.62
C GLU A 182 6.49 -0.51 -5.94
N GLY A 183 5.39 -1.27 -5.95
CA GLY A 183 4.54 -1.40 -7.11
C GLY A 183 3.93 -0.08 -7.56
N GLY A 184 3.44 0.70 -6.59
CA GLY A 184 2.94 2.05 -6.83
C GLY A 184 4.02 3.01 -7.34
N CYS A 185 5.24 2.95 -6.79
CA CYS A 185 6.35 3.80 -7.21
C CYS A 185 6.89 3.45 -8.59
N ARG A 186 7.02 2.16 -8.93
CA ARG A 186 7.65 1.71 -10.17
C ARG A 186 6.74 1.81 -11.39
N TRP A 187 5.46 1.50 -11.24
CA TRP A 187 4.50 1.48 -12.37
C TRP A 187 3.45 2.59 -12.30
N GLY A 188 3.35 3.29 -11.17
CA GLY A 188 2.27 4.23 -10.91
C GLY A 188 0.97 3.53 -10.53
N TYR A 189 0.04 4.28 -9.94
CA TYR A 189 -1.33 3.84 -9.70
C TYR A 189 -2.16 4.02 -10.99
N GLN A 190 -1.98 3.10 -11.93
CA GLN A 190 -2.68 3.11 -13.21
C GLN A 190 -4.17 2.74 -13.04
N SER A 191 -4.96 3.04 -14.09
CA SER A 191 -6.38 2.70 -14.12
C SER A 191 -6.56 1.17 -14.10
N LEU A 192 -7.49 0.65 -13.29
CA LEU A 192 -7.82 -0.79 -13.32
C LEU A 192 -8.40 -1.23 -14.68
N TRP A 193 -9.01 -0.32 -15.43
CA TRP A 193 -9.56 -0.61 -16.74
C TRP A 193 -8.71 0.07 -17.82
N GLU A 194 -8.21 -0.74 -18.74
CA GLU A 194 -7.41 -0.31 -19.88
C GLU A 194 -8.16 -0.61 -21.18
N LEU A 195 -7.93 0.19 -22.22
CA LEU A 195 -8.45 -0.12 -23.55
C LEU A 195 -7.72 -1.34 -24.10
N LYS A 196 -8.48 -2.32 -24.59
CA LYS A 196 -7.90 -3.52 -25.21
C LYS A 196 -6.93 -3.13 -26.30
N LYS A 197 -5.72 -3.69 -26.23
CA LYS A 197 -4.70 -3.50 -27.27
C LYS A 197 -5.22 -4.07 -28.60
N THR A 198 -5.42 -3.19 -29.60
CA THR A 198 -5.79 -3.63 -30.95
C THR A 198 -4.52 -3.99 -31.73
N PRO A 199 -4.40 -5.23 -32.25
CA PRO A 199 -3.24 -5.62 -33.03
C PRO A 199 -3.18 -4.77 -34.31
N GLY A 200 -2.09 -4.01 -34.48
CA GLY A 200 -1.85 -3.17 -35.65
C GLY A 200 -2.01 -1.67 -35.44
N CYS A 201 -2.53 -1.22 -34.30
CA CYS A 201 -2.48 0.19 -33.91
C CYS A 201 -1.45 0.37 -32.80
N THR A 202 -0.30 0.96 -33.13
CA THR A 202 0.69 1.48 -32.16
C THR A 202 0.14 2.69 -31.37
N ASN A 203 -1.16 2.68 -31.08
CA ASN A 203 -1.88 3.70 -30.33
C ASN A 203 -1.46 3.73 -28.87
N GLU A 204 -0.82 2.69 -28.35
CA GLU A 204 -0.28 2.70 -26.99
C GLU A 204 0.81 3.77 -26.86
N ARG A 205 1.70 3.89 -27.85
CA ARG A 205 2.76 4.90 -27.82
C ARG A 205 2.21 6.30 -28.04
N SER A 206 1.24 6.50 -28.94
CA SER A 206 0.63 7.81 -29.18
C SER A 206 -0.32 8.23 -28.06
N HIS A 207 -1.06 7.32 -27.43
CA HIS A 207 -1.89 7.57 -26.26
C HIS A 207 -1.03 7.87 -25.02
N LEU A 208 0.05 7.12 -24.78
CA LEU A 208 1.00 7.41 -23.71
C LEU A 208 1.72 8.75 -23.97
N THR A 209 2.01 9.06 -25.23
CA THR A 209 2.58 10.36 -25.62
C THR A 209 1.58 11.50 -25.39
N LEU A 210 0.31 11.32 -25.75
CA LEU A 210 -0.77 12.28 -25.50
C LEU A 210 -1.02 12.50 -24.01
N LEU A 211 -1.02 11.44 -23.21
CA LEU A 211 -1.13 11.52 -21.75
C LEU A 211 0.06 12.23 -21.13
N LYS A 212 1.29 11.90 -21.55
CA LYS A 212 2.50 12.60 -21.11
C LYS A 212 2.45 14.08 -21.51
N PHE A 213 1.97 14.40 -22.72
CA PHE A 213 1.76 15.78 -23.17
C PHE A 213 0.73 16.51 -22.31
N ALA A 214 -0.44 15.91 -22.06
CA ALA A 214 -1.48 16.50 -21.22
C ALA A 214 -1.01 16.74 -19.79
N GLN A 215 -0.30 15.77 -19.19
CA GLN A 215 0.29 15.91 -17.86
C GLN A 215 1.40 16.98 -17.83
N SER A 216 2.26 17.02 -18.85
CA SER A 216 3.30 18.06 -18.95
C SER A 216 2.67 19.46 -19.06
N LYS A 217 1.56 19.60 -19.79
CA LYS A 217 0.82 20.85 -19.94
C LYS A 217 0.19 21.29 -18.62
N GLY A 218 -0.38 20.36 -17.86
CA GLY A 218 -0.89 20.65 -16.51
C GLY A 218 0.21 21.08 -15.53
N ARG A 219 1.37 20.41 -15.57
CA ARG A 219 2.54 20.80 -14.76
C ARG A 219 3.06 22.19 -15.13
N TYR A 220 3.15 22.48 -16.43
CA TYR A 220 3.59 23.80 -16.91
C TYR A 220 2.61 24.91 -16.51
N ALA A 221 1.30 24.66 -16.58
CA ALA A 221 0.29 25.61 -16.14
C ALA A 221 0.42 25.91 -14.63
N ASN A 222 0.59 24.87 -13.80
CA ASN A 222 0.82 25.05 -12.36
C ASN A 222 2.10 25.84 -12.07
N TYR A 223 3.20 25.54 -12.78
CA TYR A 223 4.47 26.26 -12.65
C TYR A 223 4.32 27.76 -12.97
N GLN A 224 3.61 28.10 -14.06
CA GLN A 224 3.35 29.50 -14.43
C GLN A 224 2.51 30.23 -13.37
N THR A 225 1.51 29.57 -12.79
CA THR A 225 0.71 30.14 -11.69
C THR A 225 1.58 30.41 -10.46
N THR A 226 2.46 29.48 -10.09
CA THR A 226 3.36 29.64 -8.93
C THR A 226 4.36 30.78 -9.15
N ILE A 227 4.98 30.91 -10.33
CA ILE A 227 5.92 32.01 -10.62
C ILE A 227 5.22 33.37 -10.71
N GLY A 228 4.02 33.42 -11.30
CA GLY A 228 3.23 34.66 -11.35
C GLY A 228 2.86 35.18 -9.96
N GLN A 229 2.64 34.29 -8.99
CA GLN A 229 2.39 34.68 -7.59
C GLN A 229 3.67 35.15 -6.88
N VAL A 230 4.82 34.52 -7.14
CA VAL A 230 6.11 34.94 -6.55
C VAL A 230 6.59 36.29 -7.11
N SER A 231 6.34 36.58 -8.39
CA SER A 231 6.68 37.90 -8.97
C SER A 231 5.79 39.03 -8.48
N SER A 232 4.60 38.71 -7.95
CA SER A 232 3.65 39.70 -7.40
C SER A 232 3.93 40.08 -5.94
N GLN A 233 4.84 39.38 -5.24
CA GLN A 233 5.22 39.67 -3.85
C GLN A 233 6.55 40.43 -3.71
N SER A 234 7.23 40.74 -4.82
CA SER A 234 8.50 41.48 -4.79
C SER A 234 8.29 42.99 -4.96
N GLN A 235 7.64 43.65 -4.00
CA GLN A 235 7.77 45.10 -3.78
C GLN A 235 7.20 45.53 -2.42
N ILE A 236 7.74 44.98 -1.33
CA ILE A 236 7.71 45.66 -0.03
C ILE A 236 9.16 45.98 0.31
N ILE A 237 9.53 47.24 0.09
CA ILE A 237 10.81 47.79 0.54
C ILE A 237 10.74 47.84 2.07
N PRO A 238 11.59 47.12 2.81
CA PRO A 238 11.64 47.26 4.25
C PRO A 238 12.27 48.62 4.57
N THR A 239 11.48 49.53 5.13
CA THR A 239 12.02 50.69 5.86
C THR A 239 12.57 50.20 7.19
N ASP A 240 13.81 50.60 7.46
CA ASP A 240 14.58 50.29 8.66
C ASP A 240 13.78 50.49 9.96
N ASP A 241 14.13 49.65 10.95
CA ASP A 241 13.61 49.57 12.32
C ASP A 241 12.31 48.77 12.54
N GLN A 242 12.35 47.45 12.34
CA GLN A 242 11.48 46.54 13.10
C GLN A 242 12.23 45.33 13.64
N GLN A 243 12.11 45.16 14.96
CA GLN A 243 12.64 44.06 15.75
C GLN A 243 12.10 42.71 15.24
N VAL A 244 12.99 41.73 15.19
CA VAL A 244 12.68 40.35 14.81
C VAL A 244 11.88 39.69 15.92
N GLU A 245 10.56 39.70 15.80
CA GLU A 245 9.68 38.79 16.52
C GLU A 245 9.46 37.55 15.64
N LEU A 246 9.75 36.36 16.20
CA LEU A 246 9.55 35.07 15.54
C LEU A 246 8.04 34.81 15.36
N ILE A 247 7.49 35.23 14.22
CA ILE A 247 6.16 34.78 13.79
C ILE A 247 6.30 33.36 13.28
N GLN A 248 5.88 32.40 14.11
CA GLN A 248 5.73 31.01 13.73
C GLN A 248 4.46 30.89 12.86
N ASP A 249 4.64 30.94 11.55
CA ASP A 249 3.54 30.83 10.58
C ASP A 249 3.08 29.36 10.50
N ASN A 250 1.85 29.11 10.96
CA ASN A 250 1.20 27.79 11.00
C ASN A 250 0.61 27.36 9.62
N SER A 251 1.00 28.01 8.52
CA SER A 251 0.43 27.73 7.19
C SER A 251 1.23 26.75 6.32
N ALA A 252 2.07 25.90 6.92
CA ALA A 252 2.75 24.81 6.21
C ALA A 252 1.82 23.60 5.92
N ILE A 253 0.82 23.79 5.06
CA ILE A 253 0.12 22.70 4.37
C ILE A 253 0.11 23.04 2.88
N ASN A 254 1.28 23.01 2.24
CA ASN A 254 1.45 22.82 0.79
C ASN A 254 2.95 22.69 0.48
N GLN A 255 3.58 21.62 0.97
CA GLN A 255 4.86 21.18 0.40
C GLN A 255 4.57 20.52 -0.95
N SER A 256 4.71 21.26 -2.04
CA SER A 256 4.79 20.66 -3.37
C SER A 256 6.22 20.19 -3.60
N PHE A 257 6.40 18.88 -3.77
CA PHE A 257 7.69 18.31 -4.17
C PHE A 257 7.91 18.60 -5.66
N ASN A 258 8.76 19.57 -5.96
CA ASN A 258 9.27 19.78 -7.32
C ASN A 258 10.39 18.78 -7.59
N TYR A 259 10.09 17.73 -8.36
CA TYR A 259 11.12 16.86 -8.91
C TYR A 259 11.70 17.51 -10.16
N VAL A 260 12.93 18.02 -10.08
CA VAL A 260 13.72 18.40 -11.26
C VAL A 260 14.32 17.10 -11.78
N TYR A 261 13.78 16.58 -12.88
CA TYR A 261 14.46 15.52 -13.63
C TYR A 261 15.54 16.19 -14.47
N GLU A 262 16.81 15.89 -14.19
CA GLU A 262 17.90 16.16 -15.12
C GLU A 262 17.67 15.32 -16.37
N ASP A 263 17.22 15.97 -17.44
CA ASP A 263 17.23 15.40 -18.78
C ASP A 263 18.71 15.20 -19.16
N THR A 264 19.22 13.99 -18.96
CA THR A 264 20.50 13.57 -19.52
C THR A 264 20.41 13.69 -21.04
N LYS A 265 21.01 14.76 -21.58
CA LYS A 265 21.29 14.96 -23.01
C LYS A 265 22.24 13.87 -23.50
N ASP A 266 21.70 12.72 -23.88
CA ASP A 266 22.39 11.82 -24.81
C ASP A 266 22.15 12.32 -26.24
N SER A 267 22.74 13.46 -26.57
CA SER A 267 23.00 13.84 -27.96
C SER A 267 24.31 13.19 -28.40
N LYS A 268 24.27 11.91 -28.78
CA LYS A 268 25.28 11.35 -29.67
C LYS A 268 24.78 11.53 -31.10
N THR A 269 25.28 12.60 -31.71
CA THR A 269 25.50 12.73 -33.14
C THR A 269 26.12 11.45 -33.70
N LEU A 270 25.36 10.73 -34.53
CA LEU A 270 25.92 9.79 -35.49
C LEU A 270 26.11 10.57 -36.79
N SER A 271 27.36 10.97 -37.02
CA SER A 271 27.94 11.28 -38.33
C SER A 271 28.14 10.00 -39.13
#